data_AF-A0A959DFV2-F1
#
_entry.id   AF-A0A959DFV2-F1
#
_cell.length_a   1.000
_cell.length_b   1.000
_cell.length_c   1.000
_cell.angle_alpha   90.00
_cell.angle_beta   90.00
_cell.angle_gamma   90.00
#
_symmetry.space_group_name_H-M   'P 1'
#
loop_
_entity.id
_entity.type
_entity.pdbx_description
1 polymer ?
#
loop_
_entity_poly.entity_id
_entity_poly.type
_entity_poly.pdbx_seq_one_letter_code
_entity_poly.pdbx_strand_id
1 'polypeptide(L)'
;MPTVQVKSNVELGLDEILTGISQLDTPDLEQFLEQVSRLLARRKAQSLSKREAELLLRINQGVEAQKAKRYKELMDNLNEERITSLEHQELLGLIEYIEAKDGERLEALIELAGLRELTLNELMDQLGLTPLPGNAWALYKNQST
;
A
#
# COMPACT_ATOMS: atom_id res chain seq x y z
N MET A 1 -7.23 -46.45 -34.39
CA MET A 1 -8.43 -45.66 -34.72
C MET A 1 -8.02 -44.21 -34.88
N PRO A 2 -8.48 -43.48 -35.91
CA PRO A 2 -8.17 -42.07 -36.04
C PRO A 2 -8.90 -41.27 -34.95
N THR A 3 -8.21 -40.33 -34.30
CA THR A 3 -8.76 -39.47 -33.25
C THR A 3 -8.91 -38.06 -33.82
N VAL A 4 -10.14 -37.55 -33.86
CA VAL A 4 -10.45 -36.18 -34.29
C VAL A 4 -10.58 -35.31 -33.05
N GLN A 5 -9.71 -34.31 -32.88
CA GLN A 5 -9.84 -33.31 -31.83
C GLN A 5 -10.72 -32.17 -32.33
N VAL A 6 -11.94 -32.07 -31.81
CA VAL A 6 -12.83 -30.91 -32.03
C VAL A 6 -12.52 -29.87 -30.96
N LYS A 7 -11.92 -28.75 -31.35
CA LYS A 7 -11.87 -27.55 -30.52
C LYS A 7 -13.18 -26.78 -30.72
N SER A 8 -14.11 -26.92 -29.79
CA SER A 8 -15.36 -26.16 -29.82
C SER A 8 -15.09 -24.68 -29.54
N ASN A 9 -15.29 -23.83 -30.56
CA ASN A 9 -15.30 -22.37 -30.46
C ASN A 9 -16.69 -21.90 -29.98
N VAL A 10 -17.07 -22.22 -28.74
CA VAL A 10 -18.33 -21.74 -28.16
C VAL A 10 -18.02 -20.48 -27.35
N GLU A 11 -18.50 -19.35 -27.85
CA GLU A 11 -18.55 -18.10 -27.08
C GLU A 11 -19.79 -18.18 -26.18
N LEU A 12 -19.58 -18.36 -24.87
CA LEU A 12 -20.67 -18.42 -23.88
C LEU A 12 -20.79 -17.06 -23.18
N GLY A 13 -21.99 -16.51 -23.17
CA GLY A 13 -22.32 -15.32 -22.40
C GLY A 13 -22.33 -15.62 -20.89
N LEU A 14 -22.13 -14.59 -20.06
CA LEU A 14 -22.19 -14.73 -18.60
C LEU A 14 -23.54 -15.30 -18.14
N ASP A 15 -24.63 -14.86 -18.76
CA ASP A 15 -25.99 -15.31 -18.44
C ASP A 15 -26.20 -16.80 -18.77
N GLU A 16 -25.56 -17.30 -19.83
CA GLU A 16 -25.59 -18.71 -20.20
C GLU A 16 -24.80 -19.58 -19.21
N ILE A 17 -23.68 -19.04 -18.71
CA ILE A 17 -22.88 -19.67 -17.65
C ILE A 17 -23.69 -19.75 -16.35
N LEU A 18 -24.36 -18.66 -15.96
CA LEU A 18 -25.23 -18.64 -14.76
C LEU A 18 -26.40 -19.61 -14.89
N THR A 19 -26.97 -19.72 -16.09
CA THR A 19 -28.02 -20.70 -16.39
C THR A 19 -27.49 -22.13 -16.22
N GLY A 20 -26.29 -22.43 -16.71
CA GLY A 20 -25.65 -23.74 -16.52
C GLY A 20 -25.36 -24.06 -15.06
N ILE A 21 -24.85 -23.09 -14.29
CA ILE A 21 -24.53 -23.26 -12.86
C ILE A 21 -25.80 -23.49 -12.02
N SER A 22 -26.93 -22.88 -12.40
CA SER A 22 -28.20 -23.05 -11.69
C SER A 22 -28.74 -24.49 -11.70
N GLN A 23 -28.22 -25.36 -12.57
CA GLN A 23 -28.60 -26.77 -12.69
C GLN A 23 -27.75 -27.70 -11.83
N LEU A 24 -26.67 -27.19 -11.22
CA LEU A 24 -25.83 -27.98 -10.31
C LEU A 24 -26.58 -28.29 -9.02
N ASP A 25 -26.25 -29.43 -8.41
CA ASP A 25 -26.67 -29.69 -7.04
C ASP A 25 -25.84 -28.86 -6.05
N THR A 26 -26.28 -28.82 -4.79
CA THR A 26 -25.66 -27.95 -3.77
C THR A 26 -24.16 -28.24 -3.56
N PRO A 27 -23.70 -29.51 -3.48
CA PRO A 27 -22.27 -29.80 -3.34
C PRO A 27 -21.41 -29.31 -4.51
N ASP A 28 -21.87 -29.51 -5.75
CA ASP A 28 -21.13 -29.07 -6.93
C ASP A 28 -21.09 -27.54 -7.05
N LEU A 29 -22.17 -26.86 -6.63
CA LEU A 29 -22.23 -25.40 -6.56
C LEU A 29 -21.24 -24.84 -5.52
N GLU A 30 -21.12 -25.48 -4.36
CA GLU A 30 -20.14 -25.12 -3.33
C GLU A 30 -18.69 -25.31 -3.84
N GLN A 31 -18.42 -26.42 -4.54
CA GLN A 31 -17.11 -26.67 -5.14
C GLN A 31 -16.77 -25.66 -6.24
N PHE A 32 -17.77 -25.26 -7.04
CA PHE A 32 -17.62 -24.20 -8.04
C PHE A 32 -17.26 -22.86 -7.38
N LEU A 33 -17.98 -22.47 -6.32
CA LEU A 33 -17.69 -21.26 -5.56
C LEU A 33 -16.25 -21.26 -4.98
N GLU A 34 -15.79 -22.39 -4.46
CA GLU A 34 -14.41 -22.54 -3.95
C GLU A 34 -13.35 -22.36 -5.07
N GLN A 35 -13.64 -22.80 -6.29
CA GLN A 35 -12.73 -22.62 -7.42
C GLN A 35 -12.73 -21.18 -7.94
N VAL A 36 -13.90 -20.55 -8.06
CA VAL A 36 -14.02 -19.14 -8.48
C VAL A 36 -13.38 -18.21 -7.44
N SER A 37 -13.60 -18.46 -6.15
CA SER A 37 -12.97 -17.69 -5.07
C SER A 37 -11.45 -17.83 -5.08
N ARG A 38 -10.90 -19.03 -5.31
CA ARG A 38 -9.45 -19.22 -5.52
C ARG A 38 -8.92 -18.49 -6.76
N LEU A 39 -9.69 -18.47 -7.85
CA LEU A 39 -9.33 -17.74 -9.07
C LEU A 39 -9.34 -16.22 -8.85
N LEU A 40 -10.35 -15.70 -8.14
CA LEU A 40 -10.43 -14.31 -7.73
C LEU A 40 -9.29 -13.94 -6.77
N ALA A 41 -9.00 -14.79 -5.78
CA ALA A 41 -7.88 -14.60 -4.86
C ALA A 41 -6.53 -14.60 -5.60
N ARG A 42 -6.33 -15.47 -6.61
CA ARG A 42 -5.13 -15.46 -7.46
C ARG A 42 -5.04 -14.23 -8.35
N ARG A 43 -6.15 -13.75 -8.92
CA ARG A 43 -6.18 -12.51 -9.70
C ARG A 43 -5.88 -11.29 -8.83
N LYS A 44 -6.40 -11.26 -7.60
CA LYS A 44 -6.09 -10.24 -6.58
C LYS A 44 -4.68 -10.39 -5.98
N ALA A 45 -4.11 -11.59 -5.94
CA ALA A 45 -2.73 -11.80 -5.51
C ALA A 45 -1.73 -11.43 -6.63
N GLN A 46 -2.09 -11.68 -7.89
CA GLN A 46 -1.39 -11.14 -9.06
C GLN A 46 -1.50 -9.62 -9.16
N SER A 47 -2.49 -9.00 -8.50
CA SER A 47 -2.65 -7.55 -8.50
C SER A 47 -1.69 -6.82 -7.56
N LEU A 48 -0.94 -7.51 -6.68
CA LEU A 48 0.31 -6.97 -6.13
C LEU A 48 1.34 -6.90 -7.25
N SER A 49 1.15 -5.92 -8.12
CA SER A 49 2.10 -5.59 -9.18
C SER A 49 3.46 -5.29 -8.54
N LYS A 50 4.57 -5.54 -9.24
CA LYS A 50 5.90 -5.11 -8.76
C LYS A 50 5.90 -3.65 -8.32
N ARG A 51 5.10 -2.83 -9.01
CA ARG A 51 4.89 -1.43 -8.67
C ARG A 51 4.24 -1.22 -7.31
N GLU A 52 3.23 -2.01 -6.99
CA GLU A 52 2.57 -1.95 -5.68
C GLU A 52 3.53 -2.29 -4.55
N ALA A 53 4.37 -3.31 -4.74
CA ALA A 53 5.40 -3.68 -3.77
C ALA A 53 6.46 -2.58 -3.59
N GLU A 54 6.90 -1.95 -4.68
CA GLU A 54 7.81 -0.79 -4.64
C GLU A 54 7.19 0.40 -3.89
N LEU A 55 5.92 0.69 -4.14
CA LEU A 55 5.21 1.78 -3.47
C LEU A 55 5.07 1.50 -1.98
N LEU A 56 4.72 0.28 -1.59
CA LEU A 56 4.67 -0.11 -0.18
C LEU A 56 6.04 -0.01 0.49
N LEU A 57 7.13 -0.34 -0.20
CA LEU A 57 8.48 -0.12 0.33
C LEU A 57 8.78 1.36 0.54
N ARG A 58 8.46 2.22 -0.44
CA ARG A 58 8.66 3.69 -0.35
C ARG A 58 7.80 4.32 0.75
N ILE A 59 6.54 3.92 0.87
CA ILE A 59 5.63 4.36 1.94
C ILE A 59 6.19 4.02 3.32
N ASN A 60 6.92 2.92 3.42
CA ASN A 60 7.56 2.47 4.65
C ASN A 60 9.00 2.99 4.80
N GLN A 61 9.57 3.77 3.88
CA GLN A 61 10.89 4.36 4.07
C GLN A 61 10.78 5.65 4.90
N GLY A 62 11.12 5.56 6.18
CA GLY A 62 11.21 6.71 7.09
C GLY A 62 12.54 7.47 6.96
N VAL A 63 12.75 8.43 7.85
CA VAL A 63 14.04 9.14 7.98
C VAL A 63 15.10 8.20 8.55
N GLU A 64 16.36 8.39 8.17
CA GLU A 64 17.48 7.67 8.75
C GLU A 64 17.55 7.87 10.28
N ALA A 65 17.79 6.80 11.03
CA ALA A 65 17.75 6.83 12.50
C ALA A 65 18.67 7.90 13.11
N GLN A 66 19.85 8.13 12.52
CA GLN A 66 20.78 9.16 12.97
C GLN A 66 20.22 10.57 12.81
N LYS A 67 19.58 10.86 11.67
CA LYS A 67 18.94 12.16 11.40
C LYS A 67 17.73 12.39 12.31
N ALA A 68 16.92 11.35 12.54
CA ALA A 68 15.79 11.41 13.47
C ALA A 68 16.25 11.68 14.92
N LYS A 69 17.34 11.03 15.36
CA LYS A 69 17.95 11.28 16.68
C LYS A 69 18.48 12.70 16.78
N ARG A 70 19.22 13.17 15.77
CA ARG A 70 19.76 14.53 15.74
C ARG A 70 18.66 15.59 15.74
N TYR A 71 17.60 15.39 14.97
CA TYR A 71 16.42 16.26 14.98
C TYR A 71 15.85 16.39 16.40
N LYS A 72 15.65 15.25 17.10
CA LYS A 72 15.12 15.25 18.46
C LYS A 72 16.03 16.01 19.42
N GLU A 73 17.34 15.76 19.38
CA GLU A 73 18.33 16.46 20.22
C GLU A 73 18.28 17.98 20.00
N LEU A 74 18.21 18.42 18.74
CA LEU A 74 18.14 19.85 18.41
C LEU A 74 16.81 20.48 18.81
N MET A 75 15.71 19.74 18.70
CA MET A 75 14.39 20.18 19.16
C MET A 75 14.35 20.32 20.70
N ASP A 76 14.97 19.39 21.43
CA ASP A 76 15.12 19.47 22.88
C ASP A 76 15.97 20.69 23.26
N ASN A 77 17.11 20.92 22.59
CA ASN A 77 17.93 22.12 22.79
C ASN A 77 17.18 23.42 22.48
N LEU A 78 16.32 23.44 21.45
CA LEU A 78 15.47 24.58 21.12
C LEU A 78 14.47 24.87 22.25
N ASN A 79 13.79 23.83 22.75
CA ASN A 79 12.83 23.92 23.84
C ASN A 79 13.46 24.37 25.16
N GLU A 80 14.73 24.00 25.39
CA GLU A 80 15.51 24.43 26.56
C GLU A 80 16.18 25.80 26.38
N GLU A 81 15.96 26.48 25.25
CA GLU A 81 16.61 27.76 24.87
C GLU A 81 18.15 27.68 24.85
N ARG A 82 18.70 26.48 24.64
CA ARG A 82 20.15 26.20 24.60
C ARG A 82 20.72 26.08 23.19
N ILE A 83 19.86 26.13 22.18
CA ILE A 83 20.27 25.94 20.78
C ILE A 83 21.21 27.08 20.32
N THR A 84 22.32 26.70 19.72
CA THR A 84 23.23 27.67 19.09
C THR A 84 22.73 28.10 17.71
N SER A 85 23.23 29.21 17.17
CA SER A 85 22.84 29.64 15.82
C SER A 85 23.22 28.63 14.73
N LEU A 86 24.33 27.90 14.90
CA LEU A 86 24.74 26.83 13.99
C LEU A 86 23.75 25.65 14.05
N GLU A 87 23.40 25.22 15.26
CA GLU A 87 22.44 24.13 15.49
C GLU A 87 21.04 24.51 15.01
N HIS A 88 20.64 25.78 15.11
CA HIS A 88 19.39 26.25 14.57
C HIS A 88 19.35 26.14 13.03
N GLN A 89 20.44 26.47 12.34
CA GLN A 89 20.55 26.26 10.89
C GLN A 89 20.52 24.78 10.54
N GLU A 90 21.18 23.93 11.32
CA GLU A 90 21.13 22.47 11.15
C GLU A 90 19.71 21.93 11.32
N LEU A 91 18.98 22.41 12.33
CA LEU A 91 17.59 22.02 12.58
C LEU A 91 16.68 22.38 11.40
N LEU A 92 16.83 23.58 10.82
CA LEU A 92 16.09 23.98 9.62
C LEU A 92 16.35 23.02 8.45
N GLY A 93 17.61 22.67 8.20
CA GLY A 93 17.95 21.72 7.14
C GLY A 93 17.39 20.31 7.39
N LEU A 94 17.31 19.88 8.66
CA LEU A 94 16.65 18.62 9.01
C LEU A 94 15.14 18.68 8.80
N ILE A 95 14.48 19.79 9.11
CA ILE A 95 13.06 20.00 8.85
C ILE A 95 12.78 19.87 7.36
N GLU A 96 13.51 20.60 6.52
CA GLU A 96 13.36 20.53 5.05
C GLU A 96 13.53 19.11 4.51
N TYR A 97 14.52 18.36 5.02
CA TYR A 97 14.73 16.97 4.66
C TYR A 97 13.56 16.06 5.06
N ILE A 98 13.00 16.24 6.27
CA ILE A 98 11.86 15.47 6.77
C ILE A 98 10.61 15.77 5.94
N GLU A 99 10.36 17.04 5.63
CA GLU A 99 9.22 17.46 4.80
C GLU A 99 9.30 16.87 3.40
N ALA A 100 10.50 16.84 2.80
CA ALA A 100 10.70 16.18 1.51
C ALA A 100 10.36 14.68 1.58
N LYS A 101 10.77 13.99 2.65
CA LYS A 101 10.46 12.56 2.85
C LYS A 101 8.98 12.30 3.05
N ASP A 102 8.29 13.16 3.78
CA ASP A 102 6.85 13.07 3.96
C ASP A 102 6.09 13.33 2.65
N GLY A 103 6.58 14.27 1.82
CA GLY A 103 6.09 14.48 0.46
C GLY A 103 6.24 13.24 -0.43
N GLU A 104 7.43 12.64 -0.45
CA GLU A 104 7.68 11.38 -1.19
C GLU A 104 6.75 10.24 -0.75
N ARG A 105 6.45 10.15 0.54
CA ARG A 105 5.50 9.17 1.07
C ARG A 105 4.07 9.47 0.63
N LEU A 106 3.65 10.72 0.68
CA LEU A 106 2.30 11.12 0.26
C LEU A 106 2.08 10.82 -1.23
N GLU A 107 3.06 11.11 -2.08
CA GLU A 107 3.05 10.73 -3.50
C GLU A 107 2.84 9.22 -3.67
N ALA A 108 3.60 8.41 -2.92
CA ALA A 108 3.51 6.96 -3.01
C ALA A 108 2.15 6.42 -2.51
N LEU A 109 1.57 7.03 -1.47
CA LEU A 109 0.23 6.70 -1.00
C LEU A 109 -0.86 7.04 -2.03
N ILE A 110 -0.77 8.21 -2.66
CA ILE A 110 -1.72 8.62 -3.71
C ILE A 110 -1.63 7.67 -4.90
N GLU A 111 -0.42 7.32 -5.33
CA GLU A 111 -0.23 6.38 -6.43
C GLU A 111 -0.78 4.98 -6.10
N LEU A 112 -0.52 4.48 -4.89
CA LEU A 112 -1.05 3.21 -4.42
C LEU A 112 -2.58 3.22 -4.34
N ALA A 113 -3.19 4.33 -3.93
CA ALA A 113 -4.63 4.48 -3.87
C ALA A 113 -5.24 4.39 -5.26
N GLY A 114 -4.62 5.05 -6.24
CA GLY A 114 -4.99 4.97 -7.65
C GLY A 114 -4.90 3.54 -8.21
N LEU A 115 -3.81 2.81 -7.90
CA LEU A 115 -3.66 1.40 -8.33
C LEU A 115 -4.71 0.46 -7.74
N ARG A 116 -5.22 0.77 -6.55
CA ARG A 116 -6.24 -0.02 -5.86
C ARG A 116 -7.66 0.47 -6.11
N GLU A 117 -7.84 1.54 -6.91
CA GLU A 117 -9.13 2.19 -7.15
C GLU A 117 -9.82 2.64 -5.85
N LEU A 118 -9.04 3.08 -4.86
CA LEU A 118 -9.49 3.58 -3.56
C LEU A 118 -9.26 5.08 -3.46
N THR A 119 -10.04 5.74 -2.61
CA THR A 119 -9.64 7.07 -2.12
C THR A 119 -8.41 6.95 -1.21
N LEU A 120 -7.65 8.05 -1.07
CA LEU A 120 -6.49 8.10 -0.18
C LEU A 120 -6.87 7.72 1.26
N ASN A 121 -8.02 8.20 1.76
CA ASN A 121 -8.47 7.92 3.11
C ASN A 121 -8.80 6.43 3.30
N GLU A 122 -9.53 5.82 2.37
CA GLU A 122 -9.84 4.38 2.42
C GLU A 122 -8.57 3.53 2.38
N LEU A 123 -7.57 3.93 1.58
CA LEU A 123 -6.28 3.26 1.56
C LEU A 123 -5.57 3.41 2.92
N MET A 124 -5.52 4.62 3.46
CA MET A 124 -4.87 4.88 4.74
C MET A 124 -5.52 4.06 5.87
N ASP A 125 -6.85 3.98 5.89
CA ASP A 125 -7.60 3.14 6.83
C ASP A 125 -7.25 1.65 6.65
N GLN A 126 -7.20 1.16 5.41
CA GLN A 126 -6.80 -0.23 5.12
C GLN A 126 -5.37 -0.55 5.57
N LEU A 127 -4.46 0.41 5.47
CA LEU A 127 -3.07 0.26 5.89
C LEU A 127 -2.86 0.53 7.39
N GLY A 128 -3.93 0.88 8.13
CA GLY A 128 -3.84 1.26 9.55
C GLY A 128 -3.04 2.53 9.79
N LEU A 129 -2.98 3.42 8.80
CA LEU A 129 -2.25 4.68 8.84
C LEU A 129 -3.17 5.79 9.33
N THR A 130 -2.83 6.42 10.45
CA THR A 130 -3.51 7.63 10.91
C THR A 130 -2.89 8.87 10.27
N PRO A 131 -3.70 9.86 9.85
CA PRO A 131 -3.18 11.19 9.52
C PRO A 131 -2.55 11.79 10.78
N LEU A 132 -1.23 11.98 10.76
CA LEU A 132 -0.53 12.65 11.84
C LEU A 132 -0.61 14.16 11.65
N PRO A 133 -0.79 14.95 12.72
CA PRO A 133 -0.73 16.39 12.65
C PRO A 133 0.71 16.84 12.38
N GLY A 134 0.90 17.61 11.31
CA GLY A 134 2.21 18.05 10.85
C GLY A 134 3.00 16.95 10.14
N ASN A 135 3.94 17.36 9.28
CA ASN A 135 4.83 16.52 8.48
C ASN A 135 5.83 15.75 9.37
N ALA A 136 5.33 14.90 10.27
CA ALA A 136 6.10 14.23 11.30
C ALA A 136 6.12 12.70 11.15
N TRP A 137 5.51 12.13 10.11
CA TRP A 137 5.43 10.66 9.98
C TRP A 137 6.82 10.02 9.95
N ALA A 138 7.75 10.62 9.19
CA ALA A 138 9.07 10.05 9.01
C ALA A 138 9.91 9.96 10.30
N LEU A 139 9.51 10.68 11.36
CA LEU A 139 10.14 10.65 12.69
C LEU A 139 9.61 9.54 13.61
N TYR A 140 8.31 9.19 13.52
CA TYR A 140 7.68 8.24 14.45
C TYR A 140 7.98 6.78 14.14
N LYS A 141 8.35 6.46 12.88
CA LYS A 141 8.66 5.08 12.47
C LYS A 141 9.83 4.47 13.26
N ASN A 142 10.83 5.27 13.62
CA ASN A 142 12.03 4.79 14.32
C ASN A 142 11.87 4.68 15.85
N GLN A 143 10.67 4.93 16.39
CA GLN A 143 10.40 4.85 17.83
C GLN A 143 9.67 3.55 18.24
N SER A 144 9.24 2.75 17.27
CA SER A 144 8.57 1.46 17.49
C SER A 144 9.54 0.29 17.28
N THR A 145 10.54 0.17 18.14
CA THR A 145 11.35 -1.04 18.34
C THR A 145 11.80 -1.14 19.78
#